data_AF-A0A899FKE6-F1
#
_entry.id   AF-A0A899FKE6-F1
#
_cell.length_a   1.000
_cell.length_b   1.000
_cell.length_c   1.000
_cell.angle_alpha   90.00
_cell.angle_beta   90.00
_cell.angle_gamma   90.00
#
_symmetry.space_group_name_H-M   'P 1'
#
loop_
_entity.id
_entity.type
_entity.pdbx_description
1 polymer ?
#
loop_
_entity_poly.entity_id
_entity_poly.type
_entity_poly.pdbx_seq_one_letter_code
_entity_poly.pdbx_strand_id
1 'polypeptide(L)'
;MVSDDISQTQSQRKNLLSLSDYIGDDDLEFSILTFFGVFDSISNVPIKTLGDLNRHVRKKRDEFRENKVRPLQKKVDKELEKIKGRVTDKVDKLQKKWVDGSMIRTRNKIAFVLGVGNVFFSALLIGMSPQHFHVWYSVQILYFMPLRYITYQRKGMHYFIADLCYWVNMMLLVYLWVFPSSKFLFVSTYFLSFGSLSWAIIAWKNSLVFHSMDKVTSLFIHIFPPTVLHTIIHIVPTEYTYKRFPVLEKLTHIDIFPAFIATSIAYFIWQVLYYIFIQVRRREKISAGRPTSFTWLLKRFKIIIFLLFFTKIVIQIHG
;
A
#
# COMPACT_ATOMS: atom_id res chain seq x y z
N MET A 1 15.10 42.94 -3.67
CA MET A 1 15.75 41.62 -3.64
C MET A 1 15.80 41.09 -2.20
N VAL A 2 14.64 40.78 -1.57
CA VAL A 2 14.58 40.16 -0.22
C VAL A 2 13.27 39.36 -0.07
N SER A 3 12.89 38.57 -1.08
CA SER A 3 11.58 37.88 -1.08
C SER A 3 11.64 36.38 -1.37
N ASP A 4 12.73 35.88 -1.96
CA ASP A 4 12.80 34.49 -2.42
C ASP A 4 13.38 33.51 -1.38
N ASP A 5 14.05 34.03 -0.34
CA ASP A 5 14.81 33.21 0.64
C ASP A 5 13.95 32.62 1.77
N ILE A 6 12.74 33.16 1.97
CA ILE A 6 11.80 32.71 3.03
C ILE A 6 10.95 31.51 2.55
N SER A 7 10.77 31.34 1.24
CA SER A 7 9.95 30.25 0.69
C SER A 7 10.67 28.89 0.70
N GLN A 8 12.01 28.90 0.53
CA GLN A 8 12.80 27.66 0.53
C GLN A 8 13.01 27.10 1.94
N THR A 9 13.13 27.97 2.95
CA THR A 9 13.27 27.58 4.36
C THR A 9 12.00 26.96 4.94
N GLN A 10 10.79 27.39 4.50
CA GLN A 10 9.54 26.75 4.91
C GLN A 10 9.28 25.40 4.21
N SER A 11 9.74 25.23 2.96
CA SER A 11 9.67 23.97 2.22
C SER A 11 10.59 22.89 2.83
N GLN A 12 11.79 23.28 3.27
CA GLN A 12 12.72 22.38 3.95
C GLN A 12 12.22 21.93 5.34
N ARG A 13 11.56 22.81 6.12
CA ARG A 13 10.95 22.44 7.41
C ARG A 13 9.81 21.42 7.29
N LYS A 14 9.00 21.46 6.21
CA LYS A 14 7.92 20.50 5.99
C LYS A 14 8.41 19.09 5.63
N ASN A 15 9.61 18.95 5.04
CA ASN A 15 10.19 17.65 4.72
C ASN A 15 10.95 17.00 5.89
N LEU A 16 11.41 17.78 6.86
CA LEU A 16 12.03 17.27 8.09
C LEU A 16 11.02 16.68 9.08
N LEU A 17 9.76 17.12 9.00
CA LEU A 17 8.66 16.60 9.82
C LEU A 17 8.13 15.23 9.38
N SER A 18 8.46 14.73 8.18
CA SER A 18 7.92 13.45 7.69
C SER A 18 8.84 12.25 7.90
N LEU A 19 10.08 12.46 8.38
CA LEU A 19 11.04 11.37 8.61
C LEU A 19 11.01 10.89 10.07
N SER A 20 10.63 11.76 11.01
CA SER A 20 10.38 11.43 12.42
C SER A 20 9.17 10.49 12.58
N ASP A 21 8.20 10.53 11.66
CA ASP A 21 7.00 9.67 11.72
C ASP A 21 7.24 8.20 11.28
N TYR A 22 8.43 7.84 10.78
CA TYR A 22 8.69 6.50 10.21
C TYR A 22 9.71 5.65 10.97
N ILE A 23 10.37 6.24 11.99
CA ILE A 23 11.25 5.53 12.91
C ILE A 23 10.58 5.71 14.26
N GLY A 24 10.09 4.63 14.88
CA GLY A 24 9.56 4.71 16.24
C GLY A 24 10.65 5.33 17.12
N ASP A 25 10.33 6.46 17.76
CA ASP A 25 11.23 7.20 18.67
C ASP A 25 11.86 6.27 19.71
N ASP A 26 11.17 5.19 20.08
CA ASP A 26 11.56 4.21 21.09
C ASP A 26 12.84 3.40 20.72
N ASP A 27 13.07 3.09 19.43
CA ASP A 27 14.18 2.21 19.01
C ASP A 27 15.51 2.96 18.82
N LEU A 28 15.43 4.25 18.47
CA LEU A 28 16.60 5.10 18.25
C LEU A 28 17.10 5.69 19.58
N GLU A 29 16.18 6.04 20.49
CA GLU A 29 16.53 6.53 21.82
C GLU A 29 17.20 5.42 22.65
N PHE A 30 16.74 4.17 22.54
CA PHE A 30 17.34 3.02 23.21
C PHE A 30 18.78 2.73 22.72
N SER A 31 19.06 2.84 21.42
CA SER A 31 20.40 2.59 20.87
C SER A 31 21.40 3.72 21.22
N ILE A 32 20.94 4.97 21.21
CA ILE A 32 21.75 6.15 21.61
C ILE A 32 22.03 6.13 23.12
N LEU A 33 21.04 5.82 23.96
CA LEU A 33 21.21 5.70 25.41
C LEU A 33 22.14 4.54 25.78
N THR A 34 22.09 3.42 25.06
CA THR A 34 23.01 2.29 25.29
C THR A 34 24.44 2.63 24.88
N PHE A 35 24.63 3.36 23.77
CA PHE A 35 25.95 3.80 23.30
C PHE A 35 26.59 4.82 24.26
N PHE A 36 25.83 5.81 24.75
CA PHE A 36 26.32 6.76 25.75
C PHE A 36 26.49 6.13 27.14
N GLY A 37 25.62 5.19 27.54
CA GLY A 37 25.75 4.44 28.79
C GLY A 37 26.99 3.54 28.84
N VAL A 38 27.40 2.96 27.70
CA VAL A 38 28.68 2.24 27.58
C VAL A 38 29.87 3.20 27.66
N PHE A 39 29.74 4.42 27.13
CA PHE A 39 30.79 5.45 27.22
C PHE A 39 30.96 6.00 28.64
N ASP A 40 29.87 6.16 29.39
CA ASP A 40 29.90 6.52 30.82
C ASP A 40 30.38 5.36 31.71
N SER A 41 30.26 4.11 31.27
CA SER A 41 30.83 2.95 31.98
C SER A 41 32.36 2.89 31.85
N ILE A 42 32.94 3.42 30.76
CA ILE A 42 34.40 3.50 30.56
C ILE A 42 35.02 4.67 31.36
N SER A 43 34.23 5.65 31.79
CA SER A 43 34.73 6.82 32.53
C SER A 43 34.81 6.62 34.05
N ASN A 44 34.24 5.55 34.59
CA ASN A 44 34.22 5.24 36.03
C ASN A 44 35.25 4.16 36.43
N VAL A 45 36.53 4.52 36.37
CA VAL A 45 37.61 3.78 37.04
C VAL A 45 37.89 4.43 38.39
N PRO A 46 37.74 3.73 39.54
CA PRO A 46 37.92 4.34 40.85
C PRO A 46 39.41 4.35 41.22
N ILE A 47 40.04 5.53 41.23
CA ILE A 47 41.34 5.72 41.87
C ILE A 47 41.13 6.51 43.16
N LYS A 48 40.95 5.79 44.26
CA LYS A 48 41.10 6.34 45.62
C LYS A 48 42.10 5.48 46.39
N THR A 49 43.35 5.97 46.48
CA THR A 49 43.98 6.42 47.73
C THR A 49 45.49 6.66 47.51
N LEU A 50 45.92 7.91 47.70
CA LEU A 50 47.13 8.33 48.43
C LEU A 50 47.25 9.85 48.32
N GLY A 51 46.75 10.53 49.36
CA GLY A 51 46.91 11.97 49.55
C GLY A 51 48.32 12.25 50.05
N ASP A 52 49.22 12.55 49.11
CA ASP A 52 50.25 13.61 49.21
C ASP A 52 51.19 13.69 47.99
N LEU A 53 50.93 12.90 46.94
CA LEU A 53 51.57 13.04 45.63
C LEU A 53 50.75 13.90 44.64
N ASN A 54 49.85 14.76 45.14
CA ASN A 54 48.67 15.17 44.38
C ASN A 54 48.77 16.56 43.68
N ARG A 55 49.92 17.24 43.75
CA ARG A 55 50.11 18.53 43.05
C ARG A 55 50.99 18.40 41.81
N HIS A 56 52.10 17.66 41.89
CA HIS A 56 53.02 17.44 40.76
C HIS A 56 52.44 16.47 39.72
N VAL A 57 51.77 15.40 40.14
CA VAL A 57 51.10 14.46 39.22
C VAL A 57 49.93 15.16 38.52
N ARG A 58 49.19 16.03 39.23
CA ARG A 58 48.11 16.82 38.65
C ARG A 58 48.62 17.82 37.62
N LYS A 59 49.71 18.54 37.92
CA LYS A 59 50.36 19.48 36.98
C LYS A 59 50.91 18.76 35.74
N LYS A 60 51.62 17.64 35.90
CA LYS A 60 52.10 16.82 34.77
C LYS A 60 50.96 16.20 33.96
N ARG A 61 49.87 15.76 34.60
CA ARG A 61 48.69 15.24 33.92
C ARG A 61 47.98 16.33 33.13
N ASP A 62 47.82 17.52 33.71
CA ASP A 62 47.15 18.64 33.05
C ASP A 62 48.02 19.16 31.88
N GLU A 63 49.35 19.21 32.04
CA GLU A 63 50.32 19.52 30.99
C GLU A 63 50.36 18.45 29.88
N PHE A 64 50.28 17.16 30.22
CA PHE A 64 50.17 16.06 29.25
C PHE A 64 48.83 16.08 28.51
N ARG A 65 47.74 16.43 29.20
CA ARG A 65 46.40 16.60 28.61
C ARG A 65 46.36 17.79 27.66
N GLU A 66 47.08 18.86 27.97
CA GLU A 66 47.13 20.07 27.14
C GLU A 66 48.07 19.93 25.94
N ASN A 67 49.28 19.39 26.13
CA ASN A 67 50.27 19.25 25.06
C ASN A 67 50.06 18.03 24.17
N LYS A 68 49.44 16.95 24.68
CA LYS A 68 49.27 15.69 23.93
C LYS A 68 47.81 15.37 23.62
N VAL A 69 46.91 15.43 24.60
CA VAL A 69 45.52 14.97 24.42
C VAL A 69 44.69 15.95 23.61
N ARG A 70 44.71 17.25 23.94
CA ARG A 70 43.99 18.30 23.20
C ARG A 70 44.32 18.35 21.69
N PRO A 71 45.60 18.31 21.26
CA PRO A 71 45.91 18.32 19.82
C PRO A 71 45.55 16.99 19.14
N LEU A 72 45.62 15.86 19.85
CA LEU A 72 45.16 14.56 19.32
C LEU A 72 43.65 14.56 19.14
N GLN A 73 42.90 15.08 20.11
CA GLN A 73 41.44 15.21 20.08
C GLN A 73 41.01 16.13 18.94
N LYS A 74 41.66 17.29 18.76
CA LYS A 74 41.43 18.15 17.58
C LYS A 74 41.71 17.46 16.25
N LYS A 75 42.73 16.59 16.17
CA LYS A 75 43.00 15.80 14.95
C LYS A 75 41.91 14.76 14.70
N VAL A 76 41.47 14.07 15.75
CA VAL A 76 40.38 13.08 15.68
C VAL A 76 39.07 13.76 15.28
N ASP A 77 38.71 14.89 15.89
CA ASP A 77 37.50 15.67 15.56
C ASP A 77 37.54 16.13 14.09
N LYS A 78 38.71 16.55 13.60
CA LYS A 78 38.88 16.97 12.21
C LYS A 78 38.75 15.81 11.22
N GLU A 79 39.23 14.61 11.56
CA GLU A 79 39.04 13.41 10.74
C GLU A 79 37.59 12.90 10.82
N LEU A 80 36.95 12.99 11.99
CA LEU A 80 35.53 12.67 12.16
C LEU A 80 34.63 13.59 11.34
N GLU A 81 34.88 14.90 11.34
CA GLU A 81 34.12 15.85 10.50
C GLU A 81 34.34 15.59 9.00
N LYS A 82 35.56 15.23 8.58
CA LYS A 82 35.81 14.79 7.19
C LYS A 82 35.05 13.50 6.84
N ILE A 83 35.04 12.52 7.73
CA ILE A 83 34.33 11.24 7.52
C ILE A 83 32.83 11.50 7.47
N LYS A 84 32.30 12.27 8.42
CA LYS A 84 30.90 12.70 8.48
C LYS A 84 30.51 13.43 7.19
N GLY A 85 31.30 14.38 6.72
CA GLY A 85 31.09 15.05 5.43
C GLY A 85 31.03 14.08 4.25
N ARG A 86 31.97 13.14 4.14
CA ARG A 86 31.96 12.11 3.08
C ARG A 86 30.75 11.18 3.16
N VAL A 87 30.29 10.86 4.37
CA VAL A 87 29.10 10.01 4.58
C VAL A 87 27.84 10.78 4.20
N THR A 88 27.69 12.02 4.66
CA THR A 88 26.57 12.89 4.28
C THR A 88 26.50 13.08 2.77
N ASP A 89 27.62 13.36 2.10
CA ASP A 89 27.67 13.51 0.64
C ASP A 89 27.27 12.23 -0.11
N LYS A 90 27.65 11.06 0.43
CA LYS A 90 27.28 9.77 -0.15
C LYS A 90 25.79 9.47 0.06
N VAL A 91 25.26 9.77 1.25
CA VAL A 91 23.83 9.64 1.57
C VAL A 91 23.02 10.59 0.69
N ASP A 92 23.45 11.84 0.52
CA ASP A 92 22.80 12.82 -0.36
C ASP A 92 22.83 12.40 -1.83
N LYS A 93 23.95 11.85 -2.31
CA LYS A 93 24.04 11.32 -3.69
C LYS A 93 23.16 10.09 -3.88
N LEU A 94 23.06 9.21 -2.89
CA LEU A 94 22.17 8.05 -2.92
C LEU A 94 20.72 8.46 -2.86
N GLN A 95 20.37 9.42 -1.99
CA GLN A 95 19.04 10.01 -1.89
C GLN A 95 18.65 10.71 -3.19
N LYS A 96 19.55 11.52 -3.77
CA LYS A 96 19.35 12.14 -5.08
C LYS A 96 19.14 11.09 -6.16
N LYS A 97 19.94 10.01 -6.21
CA LYS A 97 19.75 8.89 -7.16
C LYS A 97 18.47 8.08 -6.93
N TRP A 98 18.01 7.95 -5.69
CA TRP A 98 16.77 7.26 -5.32
C TRP A 98 15.53 8.07 -5.69
N VAL A 99 15.62 9.39 -5.52
CA VAL A 99 14.60 10.36 -5.95
C VAL A 99 14.71 10.62 -7.46
N ASP A 100 15.87 10.34 -8.06
CA ASP A 100 16.11 10.60 -9.48
C ASP A 100 15.13 9.82 -10.34
N GLY A 101 14.55 10.53 -11.30
CA GLY A 101 13.41 10.06 -12.09
C GLY A 101 13.68 8.76 -12.86
N SER A 102 14.93 8.29 -12.94
CA SER A 102 15.34 7.04 -13.57
C SER A 102 14.67 5.79 -12.98
N MET A 103 14.67 5.60 -11.65
CA MET A 103 14.06 4.42 -11.03
C MET A 103 12.53 4.46 -11.18
N ILE A 104 11.93 5.63 -10.98
CA ILE A 104 10.49 5.85 -11.13
C ILE A 104 10.08 5.64 -12.60
N ARG A 105 10.83 6.19 -13.55
CA ARG A 105 10.61 6.03 -14.99
C ARG A 105 10.74 4.57 -15.42
N THR A 106 11.73 3.84 -14.91
CA THR A 106 11.93 2.42 -15.21
C THR A 106 10.77 1.58 -14.68
N ARG A 107 10.35 1.79 -13.42
CA ARG A 107 9.16 1.13 -12.86
C ARG A 107 7.90 1.43 -13.65
N ASN A 108 7.69 2.69 -14.06
CA ASN A 108 6.53 3.09 -14.85
C ASN A 108 6.55 2.48 -16.26
N LYS A 109 7.73 2.23 -16.83
CA LYS A 109 7.92 1.57 -18.13
C LYS A 109 7.65 0.07 -18.02
N ILE A 110 8.16 -0.59 -16.99
CA ILE A 110 7.89 -2.01 -16.70
C ILE A 110 6.40 -2.22 -16.42
N ALA A 111 5.81 -1.38 -15.57
CA ALA A 111 4.37 -1.41 -15.29
C ALA A 111 3.54 -1.24 -16.57
N PHE A 112 3.98 -0.36 -17.46
CA PHE A 112 3.32 -0.16 -18.75
C PHE A 112 3.38 -1.40 -19.62
N VAL A 113 4.57 -1.95 -19.85
CA VAL A 113 4.76 -3.13 -20.71
C VAL A 113 4.02 -4.34 -20.14
N LEU A 114 4.10 -4.58 -18.82
CA LEU A 114 3.39 -5.67 -18.17
C LEU A 114 1.87 -5.46 -18.22
N GLY A 115 1.39 -4.25 -17.99
CA GLY A 115 -0.05 -3.93 -18.04
C GLY A 115 -0.63 -4.12 -19.43
N VAL A 116 0.02 -3.59 -20.46
CA VAL A 116 -0.37 -3.75 -21.86
C VAL A 116 -0.25 -5.21 -22.30
N GLY A 117 0.88 -5.85 -22.01
CA GLY A 117 1.11 -7.26 -22.31
C GLY A 117 0.09 -8.18 -21.65
N ASN A 118 -0.31 -7.90 -20.40
CA ASN A 118 -1.35 -8.67 -19.72
C ASN A 118 -2.71 -8.58 -20.43
N VAL A 119 -3.11 -7.40 -20.92
CA VAL A 119 -4.35 -7.23 -21.67
C VAL A 119 -4.30 -7.99 -22.98
N PHE A 120 -3.22 -7.84 -23.76
CA PHE A 120 -3.05 -8.56 -25.04
C PHE A 120 -3.00 -10.08 -24.84
N PHE A 121 -2.22 -10.56 -23.89
CA PHE A 121 -2.12 -11.99 -23.59
C PHE A 121 -3.47 -12.55 -23.12
N SER A 122 -4.20 -11.82 -22.27
CA SER A 122 -5.54 -12.21 -21.83
C SER A 122 -6.51 -12.32 -23.01
N ALA A 123 -6.51 -11.35 -23.93
CA ALA A 123 -7.35 -11.38 -25.12
C ALA A 123 -6.99 -12.54 -26.07
N LEU A 124 -5.70 -12.76 -26.33
CA LEU A 124 -5.20 -13.88 -27.13
C LEU A 124 -5.57 -15.23 -26.50
N LEU A 125 -5.45 -15.35 -25.18
CA LEU A 125 -5.78 -16.58 -24.47
C LEU A 125 -7.27 -16.90 -24.57
N ILE A 126 -8.14 -15.89 -24.46
CA ILE A 126 -9.59 -16.06 -24.69
C ILE A 126 -9.86 -16.54 -26.13
N GLY A 127 -9.16 -16.01 -27.13
CA GLY A 127 -9.38 -16.38 -28.53
C GLY A 127 -8.82 -17.76 -28.91
N MET A 128 -7.63 -18.11 -28.42
CA MET A 128 -6.93 -19.34 -28.83
C MET A 128 -7.21 -20.53 -27.92
N SER A 129 -7.34 -20.29 -26.61
CA SER A 129 -7.49 -21.37 -25.62
C SER A 129 -8.31 -20.91 -24.41
N PRO A 130 -9.62 -20.60 -24.62
CA PRO A 130 -10.48 -20.03 -23.59
C PRO A 130 -10.59 -20.91 -22.34
N GLN A 131 -10.43 -22.24 -22.49
CA GLN A 131 -10.47 -23.19 -21.39
C GLN A 131 -9.40 -22.92 -20.31
N HIS A 132 -8.28 -22.29 -20.64
CA HIS A 132 -7.22 -21.97 -19.66
C HIS A 132 -7.40 -20.59 -19.01
N PHE A 133 -8.37 -19.79 -19.44
CA PHE A 133 -8.50 -18.40 -18.98
C PHE A 133 -8.78 -18.28 -17.47
N HIS A 134 -9.57 -19.20 -16.90
CA HIS A 134 -9.81 -19.25 -15.46
C HIS A 134 -8.54 -19.56 -14.63
N VAL A 135 -7.62 -20.35 -15.19
CA VAL A 135 -6.30 -20.63 -14.59
C VAL A 135 -5.44 -19.38 -14.64
N TRP A 136 -5.40 -18.70 -15.79
CA TRP A 136 -4.67 -17.44 -15.96
C TRP A 136 -5.14 -16.35 -14.99
N TYR A 137 -6.45 -16.20 -14.81
CA TYR A 137 -7.03 -15.33 -13.79
C TYR A 137 -6.55 -15.69 -12.37
N SER A 138 -6.53 -16.99 -12.05
CA SER A 138 -6.12 -17.46 -10.72
C SER A 138 -4.65 -17.16 -10.42
N VAL A 139 -3.77 -17.37 -11.40
CA VAL A 139 -2.35 -17.01 -11.32
C VAL A 139 -2.18 -15.50 -11.11
N GLN A 140 -2.91 -14.69 -11.87
CA GLN A 140 -2.88 -13.23 -11.72
C GLN A 140 -3.38 -12.78 -10.35
N ILE A 141 -4.44 -13.37 -9.81
CA ILE A 141 -4.91 -13.09 -8.45
C ILE A 141 -3.83 -13.42 -7.42
N LEU A 142 -3.21 -14.60 -7.52
CA LEU A 142 -2.14 -15.01 -6.62
C LEU A 142 -0.92 -14.10 -6.67
N TYR A 143 -0.67 -13.42 -7.79
CA TYR A 143 0.38 -12.41 -7.91
C TYR A 143 -0.06 -11.03 -7.42
N PHE A 144 -1.20 -10.52 -7.90
CA PHE A 144 -1.64 -9.16 -7.63
C PHE A 144 -2.15 -8.96 -6.19
N MET A 145 -2.79 -9.96 -5.59
CA MET A 145 -3.36 -9.82 -4.24
C MET A 145 -2.29 -9.66 -3.15
N PRO A 146 -1.22 -10.47 -3.07
CA PRO A 146 -0.16 -10.26 -2.09
C PRO A 146 0.56 -8.92 -2.30
N LEU A 147 0.85 -8.55 -3.54
CA LEU A 147 1.47 -7.27 -3.86
C LEU A 147 0.61 -6.08 -3.40
N ARG A 148 -0.70 -6.16 -3.64
CA ARG A 148 -1.69 -5.18 -3.19
C ARG A 148 -1.72 -5.11 -1.66
N TYR A 149 -1.73 -6.26 -0.99
CA TYR A 149 -1.70 -6.35 0.46
C TYR A 149 -0.48 -5.63 1.07
N ILE A 150 0.71 -5.96 0.60
CA ILE A 150 1.96 -5.34 1.06
C ILE A 150 1.93 -3.83 0.81
N THR A 151 1.48 -3.41 -0.38
CA THR A 151 1.41 -1.99 -0.74
C THR A 151 0.42 -1.22 0.15
N TYR A 152 -0.72 -1.81 0.47
CA TYR A 152 -1.75 -1.16 1.29
C TYR A 152 -1.35 -1.12 2.77
N GLN A 153 -0.66 -2.13 3.27
CA GLN A 153 -0.05 -2.10 4.60
C GLN A 153 0.93 -0.94 4.72
N ARG A 154 1.84 -0.78 3.75
CA ARG A 154 2.82 0.33 3.73
C ARG A 154 2.17 1.72 3.67
N LYS A 155 0.98 1.83 3.07
CA LYS A 155 0.21 3.08 2.99
C LYS A 155 -0.77 3.28 4.16
N GLY A 156 -0.85 2.35 5.12
CA GLY A 156 -1.83 2.38 6.21
C GLY A 156 -3.29 2.18 5.78
N MET A 157 -3.53 1.66 4.57
CA MET A 157 -4.85 1.46 3.95
C MET A 157 -5.27 -0.03 3.89
N HIS A 158 -4.71 -0.89 4.74
CA HIS A 158 -4.93 -2.34 4.67
C HIS A 158 -6.39 -2.77 4.87
N TYR A 159 -7.24 -1.94 5.50
CA TYR A 159 -8.66 -2.21 5.65
C TYR A 159 -9.46 -2.15 4.36
N PHE A 160 -8.95 -1.47 3.33
CA PHE A 160 -9.57 -1.41 2.01
C PHE A 160 -9.63 -2.79 1.32
N ILE A 161 -8.84 -3.77 1.77
CA ILE A 161 -8.83 -5.14 1.23
C ILE A 161 -10.07 -5.93 1.67
N ALA A 162 -10.80 -5.46 2.69
CA ALA A 162 -12.06 -6.08 3.12
C ALA A 162 -13.26 -5.71 2.22
N ASP A 163 -13.06 -4.88 1.18
CA ASP A 163 -14.13 -4.44 0.29
C ASP A 163 -14.75 -5.58 -0.53
N LEU A 164 -16.00 -5.33 -0.98
CA LEU A 164 -16.81 -6.29 -1.73
C LEU A 164 -16.09 -6.85 -2.97
N CYS A 165 -15.28 -6.05 -3.67
CA CYS A 165 -14.56 -6.54 -4.85
C CYS A 165 -13.60 -7.67 -4.50
N TYR A 166 -12.86 -7.59 -3.40
CA TYR A 166 -11.97 -8.66 -2.96
C TYR A 166 -12.76 -9.88 -2.51
N TRP A 167 -13.90 -9.68 -1.85
CA TRP A 167 -14.83 -10.75 -1.49
C TRP A 167 -15.34 -11.51 -2.72
N VAL A 168 -15.78 -10.81 -3.76
CA VAL A 168 -16.30 -11.44 -4.99
C VAL A 168 -15.19 -12.17 -5.76
N ASN A 169 -13.96 -11.63 -5.79
CA ASN A 169 -12.81 -12.35 -6.36
C ASN A 169 -12.50 -13.64 -5.56
N MET A 170 -12.61 -13.59 -4.23
CA MET A 170 -12.47 -14.78 -3.39
C MET A 170 -13.59 -15.79 -3.66
N MET A 171 -14.85 -15.35 -3.73
CA MET A 171 -15.98 -16.22 -4.10
C MET A 171 -15.76 -16.89 -5.45
N LEU A 172 -15.26 -16.13 -6.44
CA LEU A 172 -14.93 -16.66 -7.77
C LEU A 172 -13.83 -17.72 -7.68
N LEU A 173 -12.75 -17.49 -6.94
CA LEU A 173 -11.72 -18.52 -6.74
C LEU A 173 -12.27 -19.79 -6.07
N VAL A 174 -13.09 -19.63 -5.04
CA VAL A 174 -13.73 -20.75 -4.34
C VAL A 174 -14.65 -21.52 -5.30
N TYR A 175 -15.37 -20.83 -6.18
CA TYR A 175 -16.18 -21.46 -7.22
C TYR A 175 -15.32 -22.24 -8.21
N LEU A 176 -14.26 -21.63 -8.73
CA LEU A 176 -13.42 -22.24 -9.76
C LEU A 176 -12.69 -23.50 -9.27
N TRP A 177 -12.26 -23.52 -8.01
CA TRP A 177 -11.35 -24.56 -7.51
C TRP A 177 -11.96 -25.48 -6.45
N VAL A 178 -12.89 -25.00 -5.63
CA VAL A 178 -13.38 -25.77 -4.47
C VAL A 178 -14.78 -26.31 -4.71
N PHE A 179 -15.71 -25.46 -5.15
CA PHE A 179 -17.13 -25.82 -5.31
C PHE A 179 -17.70 -25.47 -6.70
N PRO A 180 -17.19 -26.07 -7.78
CA PRO A 180 -17.65 -25.80 -9.15
C PRO A 180 -19.09 -26.29 -9.41
N SER A 181 -19.61 -27.18 -8.55
CA SER A 181 -20.98 -27.71 -8.62
C SER A 181 -22.01 -26.86 -7.87
N SER A 182 -21.59 -25.81 -7.15
CA SER A 182 -22.48 -25.04 -6.29
C SER A 182 -23.28 -23.99 -7.07
N LYS A 183 -24.60 -24.18 -7.17
CA LYS A 183 -25.53 -23.22 -7.79
C LYS A 183 -25.53 -21.88 -7.07
N PHE A 184 -25.61 -21.88 -5.74
CA PHE A 184 -25.59 -20.66 -4.94
C PHE A 184 -24.33 -19.83 -5.20
N LEU A 185 -23.16 -20.47 -5.14
CA LEU A 185 -21.89 -19.77 -5.28
C LEU A 185 -21.71 -19.19 -6.69
N PHE A 186 -22.04 -19.97 -7.72
CA PHE A 186 -21.98 -19.51 -9.11
C PHE A 186 -22.91 -18.31 -9.35
N VAL A 187 -24.20 -18.46 -9.01
CA VAL A 187 -25.22 -17.43 -9.26
C VAL A 187 -24.87 -16.14 -8.52
N SER A 188 -24.58 -16.21 -7.22
CA SER A 188 -24.23 -15.04 -6.43
C SER A 188 -22.97 -14.34 -6.95
N THR A 189 -21.93 -15.10 -7.33
CA THR A 189 -20.70 -14.53 -7.90
C THR A 189 -20.97 -13.88 -9.26
N TYR A 190 -21.81 -14.48 -10.09
CA TYR A 190 -22.20 -13.95 -11.39
C TYR A 190 -22.88 -12.59 -11.27
N PHE A 191 -23.96 -12.50 -10.49
CA PHE A 191 -24.69 -11.25 -10.33
C PHE A 191 -23.87 -10.17 -9.61
N LEU A 192 -23.04 -10.51 -8.62
CA LEU A 192 -22.14 -9.53 -7.99
C LEU A 192 -21.05 -9.05 -8.96
N SER A 193 -20.51 -9.93 -9.82
CA SER A 193 -19.47 -9.55 -10.78
C SER A 193 -20.00 -8.62 -11.87
N PHE A 194 -21.14 -8.97 -12.48
CA PHE A 194 -21.75 -8.15 -13.53
C PHE A 194 -22.49 -6.92 -12.98
N GLY A 195 -22.98 -6.99 -11.74
CA GLY A 195 -23.63 -5.87 -11.07
C GLY A 195 -22.63 -4.97 -10.37
N SER A 196 -22.30 -5.29 -9.12
CA SER A 196 -21.56 -4.39 -8.23
C SER A 196 -20.12 -4.11 -8.68
N LEU A 197 -19.39 -5.11 -9.19
CA LEU A 197 -18.00 -4.92 -9.63
C LEU A 197 -17.93 -4.08 -10.91
N SER A 198 -18.77 -4.38 -11.90
CA SER A 198 -18.79 -3.63 -13.17
C SER A 198 -19.27 -2.20 -12.95
N TRP A 199 -20.32 -2.01 -12.14
CA TRP A 199 -20.79 -0.67 -11.78
C TRP A 199 -19.74 0.14 -11.00
N ALA A 200 -18.93 -0.52 -10.16
CA ALA A 200 -17.84 0.14 -9.45
C ALA A 200 -16.80 0.76 -10.40
N ILE A 201 -16.51 0.15 -11.56
CA ILE A 201 -15.61 0.74 -12.55
C ILE A 201 -16.11 2.13 -12.98
N ILE A 202 -17.41 2.23 -13.26
CA ILE A 202 -18.08 3.47 -13.70
C ILE A 202 -18.14 4.46 -12.54
N ALA A 203 -18.70 4.05 -11.40
CA ALA A 203 -18.93 4.92 -10.24
C ALA A 203 -17.62 5.53 -9.68
N TRP A 204 -16.55 4.73 -9.66
CA TRP A 204 -15.25 5.19 -9.17
C TRP A 204 -14.36 5.80 -10.25
N LYS A 205 -14.83 5.85 -11.51
CA LYS A 205 -14.06 6.26 -12.69
C LYS A 205 -12.70 5.56 -12.71
N ASN A 206 -12.71 4.24 -12.55
CA ASN A 206 -11.49 3.45 -12.50
C ASN A 206 -10.90 3.33 -13.90
N SER A 207 -10.02 4.26 -14.26
CA SER A 207 -9.35 4.30 -15.56
C SER A 207 -8.17 3.33 -15.61
N LEU A 208 -8.01 2.68 -16.76
CA LEU A 208 -6.82 1.91 -17.09
C LEU A 208 -5.63 2.87 -17.29
N VAL A 209 -4.74 2.94 -16.29
CA VAL A 209 -3.52 3.75 -16.35
C VAL A 209 -2.32 2.82 -16.24
N PHE A 210 -1.74 2.47 -17.38
CA PHE A 210 -0.65 1.51 -17.50
C PHE A 210 0.63 1.90 -16.73
N HIS A 211 0.83 3.19 -16.43
CA HIS A 211 1.98 3.65 -15.63
C HIS A 211 1.81 3.45 -14.11
N SER A 212 0.65 2.97 -13.65
CA SER A 212 0.38 2.71 -12.24
C SER A 212 -0.11 1.29 -12.05
N MET A 213 0.75 0.43 -11.52
CA MET A 213 0.37 -0.94 -11.12
C MET A 213 -0.83 -0.95 -10.18
N ASP A 214 -0.94 0.05 -9.30
CA ASP A 214 -2.07 0.17 -8.38
C ASP A 214 -3.40 0.39 -9.13
N LYS A 215 -3.40 1.14 -10.23
CA LYS A 215 -4.60 1.33 -11.07
C LYS A 215 -4.89 0.11 -11.91
N VAL A 216 -3.86 -0.53 -12.48
CA VAL A 216 -4.00 -1.79 -13.23
C VAL A 216 -4.60 -2.90 -12.34
N THR A 217 -4.04 -3.13 -11.16
CA THR A 217 -4.58 -4.11 -10.20
C THR A 217 -5.99 -3.75 -9.76
N SER A 218 -6.28 -2.46 -9.54
CA SER A 218 -7.64 -2.02 -9.19
C SER A 218 -8.63 -2.33 -10.31
N LEU A 219 -8.28 -2.09 -11.58
CA LEU A 219 -9.17 -2.41 -12.68
C LEU A 219 -9.30 -3.93 -12.88
N PHE A 220 -8.20 -4.67 -12.75
CA PHE A 220 -8.15 -6.13 -12.84
C PHE A 220 -9.20 -6.79 -11.94
N ILE A 221 -9.22 -6.45 -10.65
CA ILE A 221 -10.17 -7.05 -9.69
C ILE A 221 -11.64 -6.74 -9.99
N HIS A 222 -11.94 -5.75 -10.83
CA HIS A 222 -13.31 -5.43 -11.22
C HIS A 222 -13.69 -6.00 -12.59
N ILE A 223 -12.77 -6.00 -13.56
CA ILE A 223 -13.07 -6.41 -14.94
C ILE A 223 -12.87 -7.91 -15.17
N PHE A 224 -11.87 -8.55 -14.55
CA PHE A 224 -11.59 -9.96 -14.82
C PHE A 224 -12.68 -10.91 -14.32
N PRO A 225 -13.31 -10.72 -13.14
CA PRO A 225 -14.37 -11.62 -12.69
C PRO A 225 -15.52 -11.80 -13.69
N PRO A 226 -16.16 -10.72 -14.21
CA PRO A 226 -17.18 -10.88 -15.24
C PRO A 226 -16.59 -11.44 -16.55
N THR A 227 -15.37 -11.08 -16.96
CA THR A 227 -14.74 -11.66 -18.16
C THR A 227 -14.51 -13.18 -18.04
N VAL A 228 -14.05 -13.66 -16.88
CA VAL A 228 -13.82 -15.10 -16.64
C VAL A 228 -15.13 -15.86 -16.71
N LEU A 229 -16.17 -15.36 -16.01
CA LEU A 229 -17.48 -15.98 -16.03
C LEU A 229 -18.09 -15.97 -17.44
N HIS A 230 -17.99 -14.85 -18.16
CA HIS A 230 -18.43 -14.76 -19.54
C HIS A 230 -17.72 -15.78 -20.45
N THR A 231 -16.39 -15.90 -20.30
CA THR A 231 -15.59 -16.85 -21.07
C THR A 231 -16.03 -18.28 -20.82
N ILE A 232 -16.22 -18.66 -19.55
CA ILE A 232 -16.66 -20.01 -19.17
C ILE A 232 -18.05 -20.34 -19.76
N ILE A 233 -18.99 -19.38 -19.72
CA ILE A 233 -20.37 -19.62 -20.13
C ILE A 233 -20.53 -19.61 -21.66
N HIS A 234 -19.85 -18.70 -22.35
CA HIS A 234 -20.15 -18.38 -23.75
C HIS A 234 -19.05 -18.72 -24.75
N ILE A 235 -17.80 -18.87 -24.31
CA ILE A 235 -16.65 -19.00 -25.22
C ILE A 235 -16.03 -20.40 -25.15
N VAL A 236 -15.94 -20.97 -23.94
CA VAL A 236 -15.40 -22.32 -23.74
C VAL A 236 -16.37 -23.36 -24.31
N PRO A 237 -15.88 -24.39 -25.04
CA PRO A 237 -16.73 -25.48 -25.51
C PRO A 237 -17.54 -26.14 -24.39
N THR A 238 -18.82 -26.39 -24.64
CA THR A 238 -19.78 -26.89 -23.64
C THR A 238 -19.36 -28.22 -23.02
N GLU A 239 -18.74 -29.12 -23.78
CA GLU A 239 -18.20 -30.40 -23.30
C GLU A 239 -17.17 -30.19 -22.18
N TYR A 240 -16.22 -29.27 -22.37
CA TYR A 240 -15.25 -28.93 -21.35
C TYR A 240 -15.93 -28.24 -20.17
N THR A 241 -16.83 -27.29 -20.46
CA THR A 241 -17.54 -26.49 -19.45
C THR A 241 -18.34 -27.39 -18.50
N TYR A 242 -19.12 -28.34 -18.99
CA TYR A 242 -19.93 -29.22 -18.14
C TYR A 242 -19.09 -30.23 -17.36
N LYS A 243 -17.99 -30.71 -17.95
CA LYS A 243 -17.06 -31.57 -17.23
C LYS A 243 -16.37 -30.84 -16.06
N ARG A 244 -15.97 -29.58 -16.27
CA ARG A 244 -15.22 -28.80 -15.26
C ARG A 244 -16.11 -28.04 -14.27
N PHE A 245 -17.25 -27.55 -14.76
CA PHE A 245 -18.22 -26.70 -14.08
C PHE A 245 -19.64 -27.29 -14.23
N PRO A 246 -19.91 -28.46 -13.61
CA PRO A 246 -21.12 -29.25 -13.86
C PRO A 246 -22.42 -28.55 -13.45
N VAL A 247 -22.34 -27.50 -12.62
CA VAL A 247 -23.51 -26.69 -12.29
C VAL A 247 -24.13 -26.03 -13.52
N LEU A 248 -23.33 -25.74 -14.55
CA LEU A 248 -23.75 -25.02 -15.75
C LEU A 248 -24.61 -25.88 -16.68
N GLU A 249 -24.44 -27.20 -16.65
CA GLU A 249 -25.31 -28.14 -17.37
C GLU A 249 -26.75 -28.08 -16.84
N LYS A 250 -26.89 -27.89 -15.52
CA LYS A 250 -28.17 -27.84 -14.82
C LYS A 250 -28.80 -26.44 -14.81
N LEU A 251 -28.08 -25.43 -15.31
CA LEU A 251 -28.46 -24.02 -15.29
C LEU A 251 -28.74 -23.52 -16.71
N THR A 252 -29.72 -24.12 -17.38
CA THR A 252 -30.19 -23.65 -18.70
C THR A 252 -30.97 -22.34 -18.58
N HIS A 253 -31.73 -22.18 -17.50
CA HIS A 253 -32.46 -20.96 -17.15
C HIS A 253 -32.19 -20.57 -15.70
N ILE A 254 -32.02 -19.27 -15.46
CA ILE A 254 -31.86 -18.69 -14.13
C ILE A 254 -33.08 -17.83 -13.84
N ASP A 255 -33.90 -18.28 -12.89
CA ASP A 255 -34.97 -17.45 -12.34
C ASP A 255 -34.38 -16.26 -11.60
N ILE A 256 -34.82 -15.07 -11.99
CA ILE A 256 -34.27 -13.81 -11.48
C ILE A 256 -34.52 -13.67 -9.97
N PHE A 257 -35.70 -14.07 -9.48
CA PHE A 257 -36.05 -13.88 -8.08
C PHE A 257 -35.21 -14.74 -7.11
N PRO A 258 -35.10 -16.07 -7.28
CA PRO A 258 -34.17 -16.88 -6.49
C PRO A 258 -32.71 -16.42 -6.62
N ALA A 259 -32.29 -16.00 -7.81
CA ALA A 259 -30.94 -15.47 -8.02
C ALA A 259 -30.69 -14.17 -7.25
N PHE A 260 -31.67 -13.27 -7.22
CA PHE A 260 -31.63 -12.05 -6.43
C PHE A 260 -31.52 -12.36 -4.93
N ILE A 261 -32.29 -13.32 -4.42
CA ILE A 261 -32.20 -13.75 -3.02
C ILE A 261 -30.82 -14.34 -2.71
N ALA A 262 -30.32 -15.25 -3.55
CA ALA A 262 -29.00 -15.86 -3.36
C ALA A 262 -27.89 -14.80 -3.33
N THR A 263 -27.93 -13.86 -4.27
CA THR A 263 -27.00 -12.74 -4.38
C THR A 263 -27.08 -11.82 -3.15
N SER A 264 -28.30 -11.54 -2.68
CA SER A 264 -28.55 -10.71 -1.49
C SER A 264 -28.01 -11.38 -0.22
N ILE A 265 -28.18 -12.69 -0.08
CA ILE A 265 -27.60 -13.46 1.03
C ILE A 265 -26.07 -13.39 0.98
N ALA A 266 -25.45 -13.62 -0.18
CA ALA A 266 -24.00 -13.54 -0.32
C ALA A 266 -23.47 -12.13 0.01
N TYR A 267 -24.17 -11.09 -0.43
CA TYR A 267 -23.86 -9.71 -0.07
C TYR A 267 -24.02 -9.46 1.43
N PHE A 268 -25.09 -9.96 2.04
CA PHE A 268 -25.34 -9.82 3.48
C PHE A 268 -24.28 -10.52 4.32
N ILE A 269 -23.83 -11.72 3.91
CA ILE A 269 -22.71 -12.43 4.55
C ILE A 269 -21.45 -11.55 4.52
N TRP A 270 -21.10 -10.99 3.36
CA TRP A 270 -19.98 -10.06 3.26
C TRP A 270 -20.17 -8.85 4.17
N GLN A 271 -21.36 -8.25 4.19
CA GLN A 271 -21.67 -7.07 4.99
C GLN A 271 -21.51 -7.34 6.48
N VAL A 272 -21.98 -8.50 6.96
CA VAL A 272 -21.82 -8.95 8.35
C VAL A 272 -20.35 -9.18 8.68
N LEU A 273 -19.61 -9.89 7.81
CA LEU A 273 -18.18 -10.13 8.00
C LEU A 273 -17.39 -8.81 8.04
N TYR A 274 -17.70 -7.89 7.12
CA TYR A 274 -17.11 -6.56 7.09
C TYR A 274 -17.41 -5.78 8.37
N TYR A 275 -18.67 -5.78 8.82
CA TYR A 275 -19.07 -5.12 10.06
C TYR A 275 -18.34 -5.69 11.28
N ILE A 276 -18.29 -7.01 11.43
CA ILE A 276 -17.60 -7.64 12.56
C ILE A 276 -16.10 -7.33 12.52
N PHE A 277 -15.46 -7.51 11.36
CA PHE A 277 -14.01 -7.37 11.23
C PHE A 277 -13.52 -5.92 11.38
N ILE A 278 -14.24 -4.98 10.76
CA ILE A 278 -13.86 -3.55 10.73
C ILE A 278 -14.52 -2.80 11.88
N GLN A 279 -15.85 -2.90 12.00
CA GLN A 279 -16.63 -2.03 12.88
C GLN A 279 -16.68 -2.53 14.33
N VAL A 280 -16.45 -3.81 14.63
CA VAL A 280 -16.42 -4.29 16.03
C VAL A 280 -14.99 -4.38 16.53
N ARG A 281 -14.09 -5.03 15.78
CA ARG A 281 -12.74 -5.36 16.26
C ARG A 281 -11.70 -4.24 16.11
N ARG A 282 -12.01 -3.18 15.36
CA ARG A 282 -11.02 -2.14 14.99
C ARG A 282 -11.51 -0.71 15.22
N ARG A 283 -12.58 -0.48 16.01
CA ARG A 283 -13.14 0.87 16.27
C ARG A 283 -12.07 1.86 16.70
N GLU A 284 -11.25 1.49 17.67
CA GLU A 284 -10.18 2.34 18.24
C GLU A 284 -9.12 2.73 17.20
N LYS A 285 -8.81 1.83 16.24
CA LYS A 285 -7.82 2.09 15.19
C LYS A 285 -8.39 2.90 14.02
N ILE A 286 -9.71 2.90 13.84
CA ILE A 286 -10.40 3.73 12.85
C ILE A 286 -10.61 5.14 13.41
N SER A 287 -10.94 5.27 14.70
CA SER A 287 -10.98 6.57 15.38
C SER A 287 -9.61 7.25 15.45
N ALA A 288 -8.52 6.48 15.43
CA ALA A 288 -7.16 6.98 15.27
C ALA A 288 -6.80 7.45 13.83
N GLY A 289 -7.77 7.53 12.91
CA GLY A 289 -7.59 8.17 11.60
C GLY A 289 -7.23 7.26 10.42
N ARG A 290 -7.29 5.92 10.57
CA ARG A 290 -7.00 5.00 9.46
C ARG A 290 -8.16 4.98 8.44
N PRO A 291 -7.89 5.21 7.15
CA PRO A 291 -8.93 5.30 6.13
C PRO A 291 -9.54 3.93 5.81
N THR A 292 -10.87 3.87 5.82
CA THR A 292 -11.68 2.79 5.23
C THR A 292 -12.43 3.31 4.01
N SER A 293 -12.89 2.41 3.15
CA SER A 293 -13.63 2.74 1.93
C SER A 293 -14.87 3.58 2.20
N PHE A 294 -15.55 3.30 3.32
CA PHE A 294 -16.70 4.10 3.79
C PHE A 294 -16.30 5.53 4.18
N THR A 295 -15.23 5.70 4.97
CA THR A 295 -14.74 7.05 5.34
C THR A 295 -14.26 7.85 4.13
N TRP A 296 -13.64 7.16 3.16
CA TRP A 296 -13.18 7.76 1.91
C TRP A 296 -14.35 8.22 1.04
N LEU A 297 -15.39 7.38 0.92
CA LEU A 297 -16.63 7.69 0.22
C LEU A 297 -17.32 8.91 0.84
N LEU A 298 -17.49 8.94 2.17
CA LEU A 298 -18.09 10.07 2.88
C LEU A 298 -17.33 11.38 2.65
N LYS A 299 -15.99 11.34 2.67
CA LYS A 299 -15.17 12.53 2.40
C LYS A 299 -15.38 13.04 0.97
N ARG A 300 -15.47 12.14 -0.01
CA ARG A 300 -15.70 12.48 -1.42
C ARG A 300 -17.10 13.04 -1.66
N PHE A 301 -18.14 12.48 -1.05
CA PHE A 301 -19.50 12.99 -1.17
C PHE A 301 -19.66 14.39 -0.57
N LYS A 302 -19.03 14.66 0.59
CA LYS A 302 -19.01 16.02 1.16
C LYS A 302 -18.41 17.04 0.18
N ILE A 303 -17.32 16.69 -0.50
CA ILE A 303 -16.68 17.55 -1.50
C ILE A 303 -17.60 17.78 -2.72
N ILE A 304 -18.27 16.74 -3.20
CA ILE A 304 -19.19 16.85 -4.36
C ILE A 304 -20.40 17.72 -4.00
N ILE A 305 -21.01 17.51 -2.83
CA ILE A 305 -22.14 18.32 -2.37
C ILE A 305 -21.71 19.79 -2.19
N PHE A 306 -20.54 20.03 -1.59
CA PHE A 306 -19.98 21.36 -1.44
C PHE A 306 -19.76 22.04 -2.80
N LEU A 307 -19.16 21.34 -3.77
CA LEU A 307 -18.95 21.85 -5.12
C LEU A 307 -20.26 22.18 -5.82
N LEU A 308 -21.26 21.30 -5.75
CA LEU A 308 -22.59 21.53 -6.34
C LEU A 308 -23.29 22.75 -5.73
N PHE A 309 -23.18 22.92 -4.41
CA PHE A 309 -23.72 24.07 -3.70
C PHE A 309 -23.00 25.37 -4.09
N PHE A 310 -21.68 25.32 -4.22
CA PHE A 310 -20.86 26.45 -4.63
C PHE A 310 -21.12 26.88 -6.09
N THR A 311 -21.24 25.93 -7.03
CA THR A 311 -21.63 26.28 -8.41
C THR A 311 -23.03 26.86 -8.50
N LYS A 312 -24.00 26.40 -7.68
CA LYS A 312 -25.33 27.01 -7.65
C LYS A 312 -25.29 28.46 -7.15
N ILE A 313 -24.50 28.74 -6.11
CA ILE A 313 -24.33 30.10 -5.57
C ILE A 313 -23.65 31.02 -6.60
N VAL A 314 -22.59 30.55 -7.27
CA VAL A 314 -21.87 31.35 -8.29
C VAL A 314 -22.77 31.66 -9.49
N ILE A 315 -23.62 30.73 -9.93
CA ILE A 315 -24.59 30.95 -11.02
C ILE A 315 -25.65 31.97 -10.60
N GLN A 316 -26.06 31.99 -9.33
CA GLN A 316 -27.09 32.90 -8.81
C GLN A 316 -26.56 34.31 -8.48
N ILE A 317 -25.24 34.50 -8.42
CA ILE A 317 -24.59 35.82 -8.22
C ILE A 317 -24.25 36.50 -9.56
N HIS A 318 -24.17 35.74 -10.66
CA HIS A 318 -23.77 36.24 -11.98
C HIS A 318 -24.88 36.20 -13.06
N GLY A 319 -26.11 35.85 -12.70
CA GLY A 319 -27.30 35.93 -13.58
C GLY A 319 -28.33 36.87 -13.01
#